data_AF-A0AAV9NXN0-F1
#
_entry.id   AF-A0AAV9NXN0-F1
#
_cell.length_a   1.000
_cell.length_b   1.000
_cell.length_c   1.000
_cell.angle_alpha   90.00
_cell.angle_beta   90.00
_cell.angle_gamma   90.00
#
_symmetry.space_group_name_H-M   'P 1'
#
loop_
_entity.id
_entity.type
_entity.pdbx_description
1 polymer ?
#
loop_
_entity_poly.entity_id
_entity_poly.type
_entity_poly.pdbx_seq_one_letter_code
_entity_poly.pdbx_strand_id
1 'polypeptide(L)'
;MVSPVSEQCRLYGSAVSNGVDRSIVQELRTFAECAPAHERFEQYAEIRFVYEMLSMAGGLEKVSAVVDSWVNNEGNVSRAARHVDRHCTLVGQALVRAFCVFRLKAFDGVQWEYLDDHGAYDKDEGEPRPQTVVFIALTRLSPQNGFFIDLEPGQDVCVDSNAGLKFPPGGGGLGVCLCLNL
;
A
#
# COMPACT_ATOMS: atom_id res chain seq x y z
N MET A 1 16.96 17.16 -15.88
CA MET A 1 16.32 16.73 -14.62
C MET A 1 15.73 15.34 -14.83
N VAL A 2 15.95 14.39 -13.92
CA VAL A 2 15.32 13.07 -13.99
C VAL A 2 13.86 13.22 -13.56
N SER A 3 12.93 12.60 -14.28
CA SER A 3 11.51 12.59 -13.91
C SER A 3 11.32 11.87 -12.56
N PRO A 4 10.44 12.34 -11.66
CA PRO A 4 10.10 11.61 -10.42
C PRO A 4 9.67 10.16 -10.66
N VAL A 5 8.96 9.88 -11.76
CA VAL A 5 8.60 8.50 -12.16
C VAL A 5 9.85 7.66 -12.38
N SER A 6 10.81 8.17 -13.15
CA SER A 6 12.06 7.45 -13.44
C SER A 6 12.89 7.21 -12.19
N GLU A 7 12.86 8.14 -11.23
CA GLU A 7 13.50 7.96 -9.92
C GLU A 7 12.83 6.85 -9.11
N GLN A 8 11.50 6.90 -8.96
CA GLN A 8 10.72 5.89 -8.23
C GLN A 8 10.89 4.49 -8.86
N CYS A 9 10.82 4.37 -10.20
CA CYS A 9 11.06 3.11 -10.91
C CYS A 9 12.49 2.57 -10.69
N ARG A 10 13.50 3.45 -10.64
CA ARG A 10 14.88 3.03 -10.37
C ARG A 10 15.06 2.51 -8.94
N LEU A 11 14.36 3.11 -7.97
CA LEU A 11 14.46 2.75 -6.56
C LEU A 11 13.67 1.48 -6.23
N TYR A 12 12.45 1.36 -6.75
CA TYR A 12 11.49 0.34 -6.30
C TYR A 12 11.12 -0.69 -7.38
N GLY A 13 11.56 -0.50 -8.64
CA GLY A 13 11.20 -1.40 -9.75
C GLY A 13 11.64 -2.84 -9.52
N SER A 14 12.76 -3.08 -8.84
CA SER A 14 13.20 -4.44 -8.48
C SER A 14 12.40 -5.09 -7.35
N ALA A 15 11.58 -4.30 -6.63
CA ALA A 15 10.69 -4.78 -5.58
C ALA A 15 9.30 -5.16 -6.10
N VAL A 16 9.03 -4.90 -7.38
CA VAL A 16 7.76 -5.25 -8.03
C VAL A 16 7.70 -6.74 -8.35
N SER A 17 6.57 -7.38 -8.05
CA SER A 17 6.32 -8.78 -8.39
C SER A 17 4.83 -9.07 -8.55
N ASN A 18 4.51 -10.28 -9.02
CA ASN A 18 3.17 -10.86 -8.86
C ASN A 18 3.09 -11.46 -7.45
N GLY A 19 2.49 -10.75 -6.51
CA GLY A 19 2.42 -11.17 -5.11
C GLY A 19 1.19 -11.98 -4.76
N VAL A 20 0.06 -11.70 -5.43
CA VAL A 20 -1.24 -12.32 -5.12
C VAL A 20 -1.90 -12.76 -6.41
N ASP A 21 -2.62 -13.87 -6.35
CA ASP A 21 -3.41 -14.36 -7.48
C ASP A 21 -4.50 -13.35 -7.87
N ARG A 22 -4.66 -13.14 -9.18
CA ARG A 22 -5.61 -12.15 -9.72
C ARG A 22 -7.07 -12.46 -9.35
N SER A 23 -7.43 -13.73 -9.18
CA SER A 23 -8.78 -14.12 -8.81
C SER A 23 -9.16 -13.62 -7.41
N ILE A 24 -8.24 -13.75 -6.44
CA ILE A 24 -8.41 -13.27 -5.05
C ILE A 24 -8.58 -11.75 -5.04
N VAL A 25 -7.76 -11.05 -5.83
CA VAL A 25 -7.82 -9.59 -5.97
C VAL A 25 -9.14 -9.11 -6.60
N GLN A 26 -9.66 -9.82 -7.60
CA GLN A 26 -10.88 -9.41 -8.30
C GLN A 26 -12.12 -9.42 -7.40
N GLU A 27 -12.20 -10.37 -6.46
CA GLU A 27 -13.28 -10.40 -5.48
C GLU A 27 -13.25 -9.19 -4.55
N LEU A 28 -12.08 -8.87 -4.01
CA LEU A 28 -11.92 -7.72 -3.12
C LEU A 28 -12.13 -6.40 -3.86
N ARG A 29 -11.67 -6.30 -5.11
CA ARG A 29 -11.87 -5.13 -5.96
C ARG A 29 -13.34 -4.76 -6.09
N THR A 30 -14.20 -5.73 -6.39
CA THR A 30 -15.64 -5.51 -6.58
C THR A 30 -16.28 -4.93 -5.31
N PHE A 31 -15.82 -5.37 -4.14
CA PHE A 31 -16.24 -4.80 -2.86
C PHE A 31 -15.69 -3.36 -2.66
N ALA A 32 -14.40 -3.16 -2.91
CA ALA A 32 -13.69 -1.90 -2.67
C ALA A 32 -14.15 -0.74 -3.57
N GLU A 33 -14.63 -1.02 -4.79
CA GLU A 33 -15.14 -0.01 -5.72
C GLU A 33 -16.35 0.76 -5.15
N CYS A 34 -17.16 0.11 -4.31
CA CYS A 34 -18.36 0.71 -3.71
C CYS A 34 -18.20 1.05 -2.22
N ALA A 35 -17.07 0.71 -1.60
CA ALA A 35 -16.86 0.94 -0.18
C ALA A 35 -16.70 2.45 0.12
N PRO A 36 -17.35 2.98 1.18
CA PRO A 36 -17.17 4.36 1.59
C PRO A 36 -15.78 4.55 2.23
N ALA A 37 -15.33 5.81 2.29
CA ALA A 37 -14.15 6.15 3.09
C ALA A 37 -14.39 5.80 4.57
N HIS A 38 -13.32 5.44 5.27
CA HIS A 38 -13.36 5.18 6.70
C HIS A 38 -13.63 6.50 7.46
N GLU A 39 -14.55 6.48 8.42
CA GLU A 39 -15.00 7.67 9.17
C GLU A 39 -13.88 8.49 9.81
N ARG A 40 -12.78 7.82 10.20
CA ARG A 40 -11.56 8.46 10.73
C ARG A 40 -11.02 9.56 9.80
N PHE A 41 -11.18 9.46 8.48
CA PHE A 41 -10.75 10.52 7.55
C PHE A 41 -11.62 11.78 7.61
N GLU A 42 -12.89 11.66 8.00
CA GLU A 42 -13.77 12.81 8.18
C GLU A 42 -13.36 13.68 9.38
N GLN A 43 -12.69 13.06 10.36
CA GLN A 43 -12.21 13.72 11.57
C GLN A 43 -10.94 14.57 11.36
N TYR A 44 -10.27 14.40 10.22
CA TYR A 44 -9.01 15.09 9.86
C TYR A 44 -9.14 15.76 8.49
N ALA A 45 -10.25 16.45 8.25
CA ALA A 45 -10.56 17.06 6.96
C ALA A 45 -9.53 18.13 6.52
N GLU A 46 -8.81 18.71 7.48
CA GLU A 46 -7.71 19.66 7.26
C GLU A 46 -6.41 19.01 6.79
N ILE A 47 -6.24 17.70 6.97
CA ILE A 47 -5.06 16.96 6.52
C ILE A 47 -5.28 16.51 5.07
N ARG A 48 -4.37 16.92 4.19
CA ARG A 48 -4.39 16.52 2.79
C ARG A 48 -3.79 15.12 2.62
N PHE A 49 -4.59 14.10 2.89
CA PHE A 49 -4.17 12.72 2.62
C PHE A 49 -4.15 12.42 1.12
N VAL A 50 -3.11 11.72 0.67
CA VAL A 50 -2.94 11.23 -0.71
C VAL A 50 -3.88 10.05 -1.01
N TYR A 51 -4.28 9.29 0.02
CA TYR A 51 -5.25 8.21 -0.06
C TYR A 51 -6.24 8.27 1.09
N GLU A 52 -7.39 7.63 0.92
CA GLU A 52 -8.34 7.31 1.98
C GLU A 52 -8.31 5.81 2.27
N MET A 53 -8.40 5.44 3.55
CA MET A 53 -8.73 4.05 3.91
C MET A 53 -10.22 3.83 3.67
N LEU A 54 -10.59 2.66 3.17
CA LEU A 54 -11.99 2.31 2.95
C LEU A 54 -12.57 1.58 4.16
N SER A 55 -13.84 1.84 4.46
CA SER A 55 -14.58 1.10 5.47
C SER A 55 -14.89 -0.30 4.95
N MET A 56 -14.51 -1.31 5.74
CA MET A 56 -14.55 -2.72 5.34
C MET A 56 -15.70 -3.49 5.97
N ALA A 57 -16.86 -2.85 6.20
CA ALA A 57 -18.03 -3.51 6.77
C ALA A 57 -18.42 -4.75 5.94
N GLY A 58 -18.19 -5.95 6.48
CA GLY A 58 -18.42 -7.23 5.79
C GLY A 58 -17.36 -7.63 4.75
N GLY A 59 -16.28 -6.85 4.57
CA GLY A 59 -15.21 -7.13 3.62
C GLY A 59 -13.89 -7.57 4.26
N LEU A 60 -13.82 -7.68 5.59
CA LEU A 60 -12.60 -8.09 6.30
C LEU A 60 -12.07 -9.44 5.82
N GLU A 61 -12.94 -10.45 5.67
CA GLU A 61 -12.55 -11.79 5.20
C GLU A 61 -11.89 -11.74 3.82
N LYS A 62 -12.34 -10.84 2.93
CA LYS A 62 -11.79 -10.69 1.58
C LYS A 62 -10.40 -10.07 1.60
N VAL A 63 -10.18 -9.10 2.49
CA VAL A 63 -8.85 -8.49 2.68
C VAL A 63 -7.91 -9.48 3.34
N SER A 64 -8.38 -10.20 4.36
CA SER A 64 -7.60 -11.26 5.00
C SER A 64 -7.15 -12.30 3.99
N ALA A 65 -7.98 -12.72 3.04
CA ALA A 65 -7.59 -13.65 1.98
C ALA A 65 -6.44 -13.12 1.10
N VAL A 66 -6.45 -11.83 0.76
CA VAL A 66 -5.33 -11.17 0.04
C VAL A 66 -4.07 -11.14 0.89
N VAL A 67 -4.19 -10.75 2.15
CA VAL A 67 -3.07 -10.68 3.10
C VAL A 67 -2.47 -12.06 3.33
N ASP A 68 -3.29 -13.06 3.65
CA ASP A 68 -2.91 -14.46 3.83
C ASP A 68 -2.21 -15.01 2.58
N SER A 69 -2.75 -14.76 1.39
CA SER A 69 -2.14 -15.18 0.15
C SER A 69 -0.75 -14.57 -0.04
N TRP A 70 -0.56 -13.31 0.36
CA TRP A 70 0.73 -12.64 0.23
C TRP A 70 1.74 -13.15 1.25
N VAL A 71 1.38 -13.23 2.55
CA VAL A 71 2.33 -13.56 3.65
C VAL A 71 2.68 -15.05 3.73
N ASN A 72 1.83 -15.93 3.20
CA ASN A 72 2.13 -17.38 3.13
C ASN A 72 2.96 -17.75 1.89
N ASN A 73 3.25 -16.80 1.01
CA ASN A 73 4.17 -17.00 -0.10
C ASN A 73 5.60 -16.63 0.33
N GLU A 74 6.44 -17.64 0.59
CA GLU A 74 7.82 -17.46 1.03
C GLU A 74 8.66 -16.57 0.08
N GLY A 75 8.36 -16.61 -1.23
CA GLY A 75 9.02 -15.77 -2.23
C GLY A 75 8.71 -14.29 -2.06
N ASN A 76 7.49 -13.94 -1.63
CA ASN A 76 7.11 -12.56 -1.31
C ASN A 76 7.84 -12.04 -0.09
N VAL A 77 7.78 -12.80 1.01
CA VAL A 77 8.42 -12.44 2.28
C VAL A 77 9.94 -12.28 2.08
N SER A 78 10.58 -13.24 1.39
CA SER A 78 12.02 -13.19 1.10
C SER A 78 12.41 -11.99 0.23
N ARG A 79 11.57 -11.64 -0.76
CA ARG A 79 11.79 -10.46 -1.61
C ARG A 79 11.69 -9.18 -0.79
N ALA A 80 10.65 -9.04 0.03
CA ALA A 80 10.45 -7.88 0.87
C ALA A 80 11.63 -7.69 1.84
N ALA A 81 12.02 -8.74 2.55
CA ALA A 81 13.14 -8.75 3.48
C ALA A 81 14.46 -8.34 2.80
N ARG A 82 14.74 -8.87 1.59
CA ARG A 82 15.92 -8.50 0.81
C ARG A 82 15.89 -7.04 0.34
N HIS A 83 14.73 -6.55 -0.10
CA HIS A 83 14.62 -5.20 -0.64
C HIS A 83 14.90 -4.12 0.43
N VAL A 84 14.46 -4.37 1.67
CA VAL A 84 14.67 -3.46 2.80
C VAL A 84 15.91 -3.80 3.64
N ASP A 85 16.71 -4.80 3.22
CA ASP A 85 17.90 -5.29 3.91
C ASP A 85 17.66 -5.68 5.39
N ARG A 86 16.63 -6.51 5.63
CA ARG A 86 16.23 -6.95 6.99
C ARG A 86 16.11 -8.45 7.13
N HIS A 87 16.32 -8.93 8.37
CA HIS A 87 16.21 -10.35 8.72
C HIS A 87 14.83 -10.69 9.29
N CYS A 88 14.01 -11.31 8.44
CA CYS A 88 12.68 -11.78 8.85
C CYS A 88 12.77 -13.04 9.72
N THR A 89 12.24 -12.96 10.95
CA THR A 89 12.15 -14.11 11.88
C THR A 89 10.71 -14.61 12.10
N LEU A 90 9.73 -13.81 11.71
CA LEU A 90 8.30 -14.13 11.81
C LEU A 90 7.79 -14.78 10.51
N VAL A 91 6.61 -15.41 10.56
CA VAL A 91 5.99 -16.08 9.40
C VAL A 91 4.49 -15.86 9.39
N GLY A 92 3.89 -15.90 8.19
CA GLY A 92 2.44 -15.80 8.01
C GLY A 92 1.84 -14.53 8.61
N GLN A 93 0.67 -14.64 9.23
CA GLN A 93 -0.04 -13.52 9.84
C GLN A 93 0.73 -12.82 10.98
N ALA A 94 1.67 -13.51 11.63
CA ALA A 94 2.49 -12.89 12.67
C ALA A 94 3.41 -11.77 12.13
N LEU A 95 3.62 -11.72 10.81
CA LEU A 95 4.35 -10.63 10.15
C LEU A 95 3.55 -9.33 10.07
N VAL A 96 2.23 -9.42 10.13
CA VAL A 96 1.32 -8.33 9.78
C VAL A 96 1.01 -7.49 11.01
N ARG A 97 1.40 -6.21 10.98
CA ARG A 97 1.02 -5.26 12.03
C ARG A 97 -0.32 -4.60 11.76
N ALA A 98 -0.54 -4.21 10.51
CA ALA A 98 -1.76 -3.54 10.08
C ALA A 98 -1.98 -3.76 8.60
N PHE A 99 -3.23 -3.69 8.18
CA PHE A 99 -3.57 -3.67 6.76
C PHE A 99 -4.79 -2.81 6.45
N CYS A 100 -4.64 -2.11 5.33
CA CYS A 100 -5.53 -1.23 4.60
C CYS A 100 -6.24 -1.80 3.38
N VAL A 101 -7.49 -1.45 3.09
CA VAL A 101 -7.84 -1.14 1.69
C VAL A 101 -7.79 0.36 1.51
N PHE A 102 -7.14 0.83 0.45
CA PHE A 102 -7.01 2.25 0.17
C PHE A 102 -7.54 2.62 -1.21
N ARG A 103 -7.95 3.88 -1.33
CA ARG A 103 -8.25 4.55 -2.59
C ARG A 103 -7.44 5.82 -2.69
N LEU A 104 -6.75 6.02 -3.83
CA LEU A 104 -6.01 7.24 -4.10
C LEU A 104 -6.99 8.38 -4.38
N LYS A 105 -6.82 9.49 -3.65
CA LYS A 105 -7.68 10.66 -3.79
C LYS A 105 -7.18 11.49 -4.95
N ALA A 106 -8.08 11.89 -5.83
CA ALA A 106 -7.76 12.93 -6.80
C ALA A 106 -7.49 14.24 -6.04
N PHE A 107 -6.39 14.90 -6.36
CA PHE A 107 -6.09 16.21 -5.81
C PHE A 107 -5.67 17.15 -6.93
N ASP A 108 -6.17 18.38 -6.90
CA ASP A 108 -5.99 19.40 -7.95
C ASP A 108 -4.57 20.00 -7.99
N GLY A 109 -3.59 19.29 -7.45
CA GLY A 109 -2.20 19.70 -7.45
C GLY A 109 -1.56 19.53 -8.83
N VAL A 110 -0.61 20.40 -9.16
CA VAL A 110 0.27 20.23 -10.33
C VAL A 110 1.55 19.47 -9.96
N GLN A 111 1.80 19.30 -8.66
CA GLN A 111 3.06 18.77 -8.13
C GLN A 111 2.87 17.41 -7.47
N TRP A 112 3.95 16.62 -7.49
CA TRP A 112 4.03 15.38 -6.73
C TRP A 112 4.13 15.70 -5.25
N GLU A 113 3.39 14.98 -4.42
CA GLU A 113 3.33 15.20 -2.97
C GLU A 113 4.06 14.07 -2.25
N TYR A 114 4.82 14.44 -1.21
CA TYR A 114 5.34 13.42 -0.29
C TYR A 114 4.18 12.82 0.49
N LEU A 115 4.28 11.53 0.78
CA LEU A 115 3.41 10.95 1.80
C LEU A 115 3.82 11.53 3.15
N ASP A 116 3.06 12.49 3.66
CA ASP A 116 3.30 13.06 4.98
C ASP A 116 2.79 12.07 6.03
N ASP A 117 3.70 11.26 6.56
CA ASP A 117 3.44 10.10 7.43
C ASP A 117 3.02 10.49 8.87
N HIS A 118 2.47 11.69 9.05
CA HIS A 118 2.08 12.20 10.36
C HIS A 118 0.75 11.63 10.88
N GLY A 119 -0.02 10.91 10.07
CA GLY A 119 -1.38 10.48 10.43
C GLY A 119 -1.65 8.96 10.54
N ALA A 120 -0.77 8.08 10.06
CA ALA A 120 -1.09 6.65 9.94
C ALA A 120 -0.50 5.77 11.06
N TYR A 121 0.65 6.15 11.63
CA TYR A 121 1.23 5.48 12.78
C TYR A 121 1.11 6.40 13.96
N ASP A 122 -0.07 6.34 14.59
CA ASP A 122 -0.29 6.96 15.89
C ASP A 122 0.88 6.61 16.80
N LYS A 123 1.36 7.63 17.49
CA LYS A 123 2.51 7.58 18.37
C LYS A 123 2.11 6.84 19.66
N ASP A 124 1.69 5.58 19.54
CA ASP A 124 1.64 4.71 20.70
C ASP A 124 3.09 4.54 21.17
N GLU A 125 3.43 5.36 22.17
CA GLU A 125 4.74 5.45 22.80
C GLU A 125 5.14 4.07 23.32
N GLY A 126 5.85 3.29 22.49
CA GLY A 126 6.36 1.98 22.88
C GLY A 126 6.44 0.94 21.78
N GLU A 127 5.68 1.09 20.68
CA GLU A 127 5.75 0.12 19.59
C GLU A 127 6.78 0.53 18.51
N PRO A 128 7.64 -0.39 18.04
CA PRO A 128 8.51 -0.11 16.90
C PRO A 128 7.64 0.19 15.68
N ARG A 129 7.96 1.25 14.93
CA ARG A 129 7.27 1.53 13.66
C ARG A 129 7.30 0.30 12.75
N PRO A 130 6.26 0.02 11.96
CA PRO A 130 6.34 -1.01 10.94
C PRO A 130 7.53 -0.71 10.06
N GLN A 131 8.22 -1.76 9.66
CA GLN A 131 9.51 -1.63 9.01
C GLN A 131 9.34 -1.57 7.49
N THR A 132 8.37 -2.33 6.98
CA THR A 132 8.14 -2.47 5.54
C THR A 132 6.67 -2.25 5.25
N VAL A 133 6.40 -1.50 4.19
CA VAL A 133 5.05 -1.32 3.63
C VAL A 133 4.99 -2.06 2.31
N VAL A 134 3.90 -2.76 2.07
CA VAL A 134 3.62 -3.45 0.81
C VAL A 134 2.33 -2.88 0.24
N PHE A 135 2.39 -2.39 -0.99
CA PHE A 135 1.21 -1.97 -1.73
C PHE A 135 0.86 -3.06 -2.74
N ILE A 136 -0.35 -3.61 -2.65
CA ILE A 136 -0.87 -4.64 -3.56
C ILE A 136 -1.97 -4.00 -4.41
N ALA A 137 -1.84 -4.09 -5.72
CA ALA A 137 -2.74 -3.46 -6.67
C ALA A 137 -4.07 -4.24 -6.80
N LEU A 138 -5.20 -3.59 -6.50
CA LEU A 138 -6.54 -4.13 -6.76
C LEU A 138 -7.06 -3.75 -8.14
N THR A 139 -6.71 -2.55 -8.58
CA THR A 139 -6.84 -2.05 -9.95
C THR A 139 -5.46 -1.83 -10.52
N ARG A 140 -5.34 -1.47 -11.80
CA ARG A 140 -4.06 -0.95 -12.28
C ARG A 140 -3.69 0.25 -11.40
N LEU A 141 -2.52 0.25 -10.78
CA LEU A 141 -1.96 1.43 -10.12
C LEU A 141 -0.89 2.01 -11.01
N SER A 142 -0.88 3.32 -11.21
CA SER A 142 0.12 3.98 -12.04
C SER A 142 0.21 5.48 -11.74
N PRO A 143 1.24 6.16 -12.26
CA PRO A 143 1.33 7.61 -12.17
C PRO A 143 0.11 8.38 -12.68
N GLN A 144 -0.66 7.80 -13.60
CA GLN A 144 -1.86 8.45 -14.15
C GLN A 144 -3.06 8.42 -13.19
N ASN A 145 -3.08 7.53 -12.19
CA ASN A 145 -4.15 7.46 -11.20
C ASN A 145 -3.67 7.69 -9.77
N GLY A 146 -2.56 8.43 -9.65
CA GLY A 146 -2.03 8.94 -8.39
C GLY A 146 -1.04 8.03 -7.70
N PHE A 147 -0.62 6.90 -8.29
CA PHE A 147 0.37 6.00 -7.68
C PHE A 147 1.78 6.23 -8.21
N PHE A 148 2.82 5.89 -7.45
CA PHE A 148 4.19 6.29 -7.80
C PHE A 148 4.90 5.39 -8.83
N ILE A 149 4.35 4.20 -9.12
CA ILE A 149 4.92 3.22 -10.06
C ILE A 149 3.79 2.42 -10.75
N ASP A 150 4.05 1.82 -11.91
CA ASP A 150 3.07 0.95 -12.57
C ASP A 150 2.98 -0.42 -11.88
N LEU A 151 1.76 -0.82 -11.52
CA LEU A 151 1.39 -2.15 -11.04
C LEU A 151 0.10 -2.61 -11.71
N GLU A 152 0.09 -3.81 -12.26
CA GLU A 152 -1.11 -4.50 -12.70
C GLU A 152 -1.85 -5.15 -11.52
N PRO A 153 -3.16 -5.42 -11.61
CA PRO A 153 -3.88 -6.12 -10.55
C PRO A 153 -3.20 -7.43 -10.13
N GLY A 154 -3.05 -7.63 -8.82
CA GLY A 154 -2.31 -8.76 -8.22
C GLY A 154 -0.81 -8.54 -8.07
N GLN A 155 -0.26 -7.49 -8.69
CA GLN A 155 1.12 -7.09 -8.46
C GLN A 155 1.25 -6.31 -7.16
N ASP A 156 2.44 -6.37 -6.58
CA ASP A 156 2.80 -5.65 -5.39
C ASP A 156 4.14 -4.94 -5.52
N VAL A 157 4.37 -3.93 -4.69
CA VAL A 157 5.67 -3.31 -4.46
C VAL A 157 5.95 -3.23 -2.97
N CYS A 158 7.14 -3.67 -2.57
CA CYS A 158 7.62 -3.55 -1.20
C CYS A 158 8.45 -2.27 -1.06
N VAL A 159 8.27 -1.52 0.02
CA VAL A 159 9.00 -0.28 0.30
C VAL A 159 9.39 -0.22 1.77
N ASP A 160 10.49 0.46 2.07
CA ASP A 160 10.82 0.82 3.46
C ASP A 160 9.77 1.81 3.99
N SER A 161 9.33 1.66 5.24
CA SER A 161 8.38 2.61 5.84
C SER A 161 8.94 4.02 5.98
N ASN A 162 10.26 4.18 6.03
CA ASN A 162 10.93 5.48 6.06
C ASN A 162 11.29 5.98 4.65
N ALA A 163 10.84 5.31 3.59
CA ALA A 163 11.08 5.74 2.22
C ALA A 163 10.39 7.08 1.96
N GLY A 164 11.11 8.01 1.33
CA GLY A 164 10.58 9.29 0.85
C GLY A 164 9.71 9.11 -0.40
N LEU A 165 8.56 8.42 -0.26
CA LEU A 165 7.64 8.20 -1.36
C LEU A 165 6.98 9.50 -1.80
N LYS A 166 6.89 9.68 -3.11
CA LYS A 166 6.21 10.80 -3.74
C LYS A 166 5.10 10.26 -4.61
N PHE A 167 3.90 10.80 -4.47
CA PHE A 167 2.74 10.41 -5.24
C PHE A 167 2.39 11.51 -6.25
N PRO A 168 2.14 11.16 -7.53
CA PRO A 168 1.72 12.12 -8.53
C PRO A 168 0.31 12.64 -8.27
N PRO A 169 -0.04 13.81 -8.84
CA PRO A 169 -1.43 14.22 -8.92
C PRO A 169 -2.23 13.20 -9.75
N GLY A 170 -3.35 12.76 -9.20
CA GLY A 170 -4.21 11.75 -9.79
C GLY A 170 -5.01 11.04 -8.72
N GLY A 171 -5.97 10.22 -9.11
CA GLY A 171 -6.76 9.45 -8.15
C GLY A 171 -7.51 8.31 -8.81
N GLY A 172 -8.24 7.56 -7.98
CA GLY A 172 -9.06 6.43 -8.40
C GLY A 172 -8.34 5.08 -8.40
N GLY A 173 -7.02 5.05 -8.20
CA GLY A 173 -6.31 3.79 -7.97
C GLY A 173 -6.74 3.15 -6.64
N LEU A 174 -7.00 1.84 -6.69
CA LEU A 174 -7.39 1.00 -5.55
C LEU A 174 -6.31 -0.03 -5.25
N GLY A 175 -6.00 -0.21 -3.97
CA GLY A 175 -5.01 -1.17 -3.51
C GLY A 175 -5.24 -1.64 -2.08
N VAL A 176 -4.44 -2.62 -1.68
CA VAL A 176 -4.25 -3.02 -0.27
C VAL A 176 -2.91 -2.47 0.20
N CYS A 177 -2.89 -1.85 1.37
CA CYS A 177 -1.67 -1.46 2.06
C CYS A 177 -1.42 -2.46 3.18
N LEU A 178 -0.23 -3.03 3.26
CA LEU A 178 0.12 -4.03 4.27
C LEU A 178 1.40 -3.59 4.98
N CYS A 179 1.32 -3.45 6.30
CA CYS A 179 2.43 -3.01 7.13
C CYS A 179 3.03 -4.21 7.86
N LEU A 180 4.31 -4.47 7.63
CA LEU A 180 5.01 -5.66 8.12
C LEU A 180 6.04 -5.32 9.19
N ASN A 181 6.24 -6.30 10.09
CA ASN A 181 7.36 -6.35 11.01
C ASN A 181 8.38 -7.38 10.49
N LEU A 182 9.33 -6.92 9.67
CA LEU A 182 10.43 -7.75 9.14
C LEU A 182 11.69 -7.68 10.02
#